data_AF-A0AAW0ZT52-F1
#
_entry.id   AF-A0AAW0ZT52-F1
#
_cell.length_a   1.000
_cell.length_b   1.000
_cell.length_c   1.000
_cell.angle_alpha   90.00
_cell.angle_beta   90.00
_cell.angle_gamma   90.00
#
_symmetry.space_group_name_H-M   'P 1'
#
loop_
_entity.id
_entity.type
_entity.pdbx_description
1 polymer ?
#
loop_
_entity_poly.entity_id
_entity_poly.type
_entity_poly.pdbx_seq_one_letter_code
_entity_poly.pdbx_strand_id
1 'polypeptide(L)'
;MYTKFSLNFITIATKFHSNVFFIQPVHKFTVSLLKYFVQTHVITRGYSLTTSSVSKHYKKLDEEKLNNLLKDPKYKALYDTLSLEIEYTKYQTGNVPSKLTAANWLFLLKTTTKGERRSYIAFLFKLEKKQENKKQKLLDERARRSENRINDKNKIYGLGKCTLFHRIVERTMNDFSNSRLINAMLYEPALVFDLGFEEHMSQAELSNCAKQLLLSFSTNRQHISPFNLYFCNASRNSDVMKKLHKTIPNMYNPEFPLNITSKSYSEIFDKKKLIYLTPHTNETMTHYNPELVYIIGAIVDKRHVLPISYQKAKKEDIKMMKLPLGEVLNWGTGSSKNLPLNQVLSIMLDLKHTKNWDIAFKNIPKRKLQDSREQVMKRKLMQKVTSLQHAKNSKLINKENKETRILS
;
A
#
# COMPACT_ATOMS: atom_id res chain seq x y z
N MET A 1 -8.26 55.49 -13.79
CA MET A 1 -8.39 54.39 -14.79
C MET A 1 -8.60 53.04 -14.08
N TYR A 2 -9.53 53.01 -13.13
CA TYR A 2 -10.00 51.79 -12.47
C TYR A 2 -11.41 51.53 -13.00
N THR A 3 -11.62 50.35 -13.59
CA THR A 3 -12.91 49.65 -13.84
C THR A 3 -12.83 48.95 -15.20
N LYS A 4 -12.65 47.61 -15.21
CA LYS A 4 -13.24 46.67 -16.21
C LYS A 4 -12.75 45.21 -16.11
N PHE A 5 -12.51 44.67 -14.90
CA PHE A 5 -12.17 43.24 -14.77
C PHE A 5 -12.86 42.51 -13.62
N SER A 6 -14.07 42.93 -13.19
CA SER A 6 -14.74 42.28 -12.05
C SER A 6 -16.25 42.02 -12.17
N LEU A 7 -16.85 42.00 -13.36
CA LEU A 7 -18.28 41.63 -13.47
C LEU A 7 -18.57 40.25 -14.08
N ASN A 8 -17.70 39.67 -14.90
CA ASN A 8 -18.02 38.39 -15.57
C ASN A 8 -17.79 37.14 -14.71
N PHE A 9 -17.11 37.24 -13.57
CA PHE A 9 -16.90 36.11 -12.67
C PHE A 9 -18.00 35.95 -11.61
N ILE A 10 -18.74 37.03 -11.32
CA ILE A 10 -19.80 37.04 -10.30
C ILE A 10 -21.12 36.47 -10.86
N THR A 11 -21.36 36.53 -12.17
CA THR A 11 -22.60 36.07 -12.80
C THR A 11 -22.72 34.56 -12.96
N ILE A 12 -21.61 33.80 -12.84
CA ILE A 12 -21.63 32.34 -12.97
C ILE A 12 -21.92 31.67 -11.62
N ALA A 13 -21.46 32.28 -10.51
CA ALA A 13 -21.69 31.73 -9.17
C ALA A 13 -23.14 31.89 -8.68
N THR A 14 -23.85 32.92 -9.12
CA THR A 14 -25.24 33.20 -8.68
C THR A 14 -26.30 32.38 -9.41
N LYS A 15 -25.97 31.75 -10.56
CA LYS A 15 -26.91 30.92 -11.34
C LYS A 15 -27.08 29.49 -10.82
N PHE A 16 -26.24 29.03 -9.89
CA PHE A 16 -26.37 27.69 -9.29
C PHE A 16 -27.25 27.65 -8.02
N HIS A 17 -27.68 28.80 -7.49
CA HIS A 17 -28.44 28.87 -6.24
C HIS A 17 -29.83 29.52 -6.31
N SER A 18 -30.38 29.79 -7.50
CA SER A 18 -31.76 30.27 -7.61
C SER A 18 -32.75 29.12 -7.83
N ASN A 19 -33.61 28.88 -6.84
CA ASN A 19 -34.84 28.09 -6.95
C ASN A 19 -35.74 28.67 -8.04
N VAL A 20 -35.68 28.13 -9.26
CA VAL A 20 -36.63 28.43 -10.33
C VAL A 20 -37.09 27.11 -10.94
N PHE A 21 -38.38 26.84 -10.78
CA PHE A 21 -39.09 25.72 -11.38
C PHE A 21 -38.90 25.73 -12.92
N PHE A 22 -38.21 24.73 -13.44
CA PHE A 22 -38.20 24.44 -14.88
C PHE A 22 -39.23 23.35 -15.18
N ILE A 23 -40.23 23.73 -15.97
CA ILE A 23 -41.18 22.84 -16.63
C ILE A 23 -40.38 21.88 -17.52
N GLN A 24 -40.53 20.57 -17.31
CA GLN A 24 -39.85 19.53 -18.10
C GLN A 24 -40.43 19.44 -19.52
N PRO A 25 -39.62 19.47 -20.59
CA PRO A 25 -39.99 18.83 -21.84
C PRO A 25 -39.74 17.32 -21.73
N VAL A 26 -40.78 16.54 -22.01
CA VAL A 26 -40.78 15.07 -22.02
C VAL A 26 -40.04 14.57 -23.27
N HIS A 27 -38.71 14.65 -23.25
CA HIS A 27 -37.87 13.87 -24.14
C HIS A 27 -36.94 13.02 -23.29
N LYS A 28 -37.24 11.71 -23.25
CA LYS A 28 -36.37 10.67 -22.68
C LYS A 28 -35.08 10.62 -23.50
N PHE A 29 -34.13 11.50 -23.18
CA PHE A 29 -32.73 11.27 -23.50
C PHE A 29 -32.27 10.12 -22.60
N THR A 30 -32.33 8.89 -23.12
CA THR A 30 -31.49 7.82 -22.61
C THR A 30 -30.05 8.21 -22.91
N VAL A 31 -29.40 8.88 -21.96
CA VAL A 31 -27.96 9.01 -21.95
C VAL A 31 -27.46 7.57 -21.87
N SER A 32 -26.96 7.06 -22.99
CA SER A 32 -26.16 5.85 -23.00
C SER A 32 -24.97 6.15 -22.10
N LEU A 33 -25.07 5.72 -20.84
CA LEU A 33 -23.94 5.68 -19.93
C LEU A 33 -22.94 4.75 -20.60
N LEU A 34 -22.04 5.33 -21.39
CA LEU A 34 -20.81 4.69 -21.81
C LEU A 34 -20.15 4.22 -20.53
N LYS A 35 -20.37 2.94 -20.20
CA LYS A 35 -19.64 2.23 -19.17
C LYS A 35 -18.22 2.08 -19.66
N TYR A 36 -17.48 3.19 -19.67
CA TYR A 36 -16.04 3.10 -19.61
C TYR A 36 -15.77 2.37 -18.30
N PHE A 37 -15.37 1.10 -18.40
CA PHE A 37 -14.64 0.46 -17.33
C PHE A 37 -13.38 1.29 -17.13
N VAL A 38 -13.48 2.31 -16.28
CA VAL A 38 -12.28 2.87 -15.65
C VAL A 38 -11.82 1.75 -14.76
N GLN A 39 -10.94 0.92 -15.29
CA GLN A 39 -10.13 0.03 -14.49
C GLN A 39 -9.37 0.96 -13.56
N THR A 40 -9.91 1.19 -12.36
CA THR A 40 -9.23 1.89 -11.28
C THR A 40 -8.13 0.94 -10.84
N HIS A 41 -7.09 0.81 -11.67
CA HIS A 41 -5.80 0.41 -11.16
C HIS A 41 -5.53 1.40 -10.03
N VAL A 42 -5.37 0.88 -8.81
CA VAL A 42 -4.79 1.66 -7.72
C VAL A 42 -3.40 1.98 -8.22
N ILE A 43 -3.30 3.14 -8.86
CA ILE A 43 -2.06 3.61 -9.39
C ILE A 43 -1.25 4.00 -8.15
N THR A 44 -0.44 3.06 -7.69
CA THR A 44 0.69 3.30 -6.79
C THR A 44 1.77 4.05 -7.59
N ARG A 45 1.41 5.23 -8.11
CA ARG A 45 2.33 6.10 -8.84
C ARG A 45 3.39 6.56 -7.84
N GLY A 46 4.64 6.23 -8.14
CA GLY A 46 5.77 6.50 -7.28
C GLY A 46 5.91 8.00 -7.04
N TYR A 47 5.81 8.41 -5.79
CA TYR A 47 6.18 9.75 -5.36
C TYR A 47 7.71 9.86 -5.39
N SER A 48 8.29 10.03 -6.59
CA SER A 48 9.50 10.82 -6.81
C SER A 48 10.15 10.56 -8.18
N LEU A 49 10.37 11.66 -8.91
CA LEU A 49 11.28 11.76 -10.05
C LEU A 49 12.75 11.99 -9.61
N THR A 50 12.99 12.11 -8.30
CA THR A 50 14.23 12.56 -7.64
C THR A 50 14.75 11.58 -6.56
N THR A 51 14.44 10.29 -6.67
CA THR A 51 14.79 9.28 -5.65
C THR A 51 16.29 9.08 -5.44
N SER A 52 17.12 9.58 -6.36
CA SER A 52 18.56 9.27 -6.35
C SER A 52 19.31 9.90 -5.17
N SER A 53 18.99 11.14 -4.76
CA SER A 53 19.75 11.85 -3.72
C SER A 53 19.57 11.22 -2.34
N VAL A 54 18.31 10.99 -1.93
CA VAL A 54 17.97 10.38 -0.64
C VAL A 54 18.46 8.93 -0.57
N SER A 55 18.30 8.17 -1.66
CA SER A 55 18.81 6.79 -1.72
C SER A 55 20.33 6.74 -1.59
N LYS A 56 21.06 7.66 -2.27
CA LYS A 56 22.52 7.79 -2.14
C LYS A 56 22.95 8.17 -0.73
N HIS A 57 22.25 9.11 -0.09
CA HIS A 57 22.54 9.52 1.30
C HIS A 57 22.50 8.32 2.26
N TYR A 58 21.43 7.52 2.21
CA TYR A 58 21.33 6.35 3.08
C TYR A 58 22.32 5.24 2.73
N LYS A 59 22.68 5.07 1.45
CA LYS A 59 23.74 4.13 1.06
C LYS A 59 25.08 4.51 1.70
N LYS A 60 25.44 5.80 1.65
CA LYS A 60 26.64 6.32 2.30
C LYS A 60 26.61 6.10 3.82
N LEU A 61 25.47 6.37 4.46
CA LEU A 61 25.30 6.11 5.89
C LEU A 61 25.44 4.61 6.24
N ASP A 62 24.90 3.73 5.41
CA ASP A 62 25.02 2.28 5.59
C ASP A 62 26.49 1.80 5.37
N GLU A 63 27.21 2.42 4.42
CA GLU A 63 28.65 2.18 4.18
C GLU A 63 29.51 2.64 5.37
N GLU A 64 29.27 3.84 5.90
CA GLU A 64 29.97 4.36 7.08
C GLU A 64 29.75 3.45 8.30
N LYS A 65 28.52 2.98 8.51
CA LYS A 65 28.20 2.03 9.59
C LYS A 65 28.92 0.70 9.42
N LEU A 66 28.94 0.17 8.19
CA LEU A 66 29.65 -1.07 7.91
C LEU A 66 31.15 -0.92 8.15
N ASN A 67 31.76 0.16 7.64
CA ASN A 67 33.18 0.42 7.83
C ASN A 67 33.54 0.59 9.30
N ASN A 68 32.69 1.27 10.09
CA ASN A 68 32.91 1.40 11.53
C ASN A 68 32.79 0.07 12.27
N LEU A 69 31.88 -0.82 11.87
CA LEU A 69 31.79 -2.17 12.43
C LEU A 69 33.00 -3.03 12.07
N LEU A 70 33.50 -2.93 10.83
CA LEU A 70 34.65 -3.71 10.36
C LEU A 70 36.00 -3.29 10.96
N LYS A 71 36.06 -2.16 11.67
CA LYS A 71 37.25 -1.78 12.45
C LYS A 71 37.51 -2.74 13.62
N ASP A 72 36.46 -3.36 14.14
CA ASP A 72 36.59 -4.38 15.17
C ASP A 72 37.03 -5.72 14.53
N PRO A 73 38.17 -6.31 14.96
CA PRO A 73 38.69 -7.57 14.44
C PRO A 73 37.65 -8.71 14.46
N LYS A 74 36.75 -8.73 15.46
CA LYS A 74 35.71 -9.75 15.57
C LYS A 74 34.75 -9.72 14.39
N TYR A 75 34.25 -8.54 14.04
CA TYR A 75 33.33 -8.37 12.92
C TYR A 75 34.03 -8.52 11.57
N LYS A 76 35.33 -8.19 11.49
CA LYS A 76 36.13 -8.43 10.30
C LYS A 76 36.28 -9.93 10.01
N ALA A 77 36.64 -10.74 11.00
CA ALA A 77 36.72 -12.20 10.85
C ALA A 77 35.36 -12.81 10.48
N LEU A 78 34.27 -12.32 11.07
CA LEU A 78 32.92 -12.75 10.73
C LEU A 78 32.56 -12.39 9.28
N TYR A 79 32.90 -11.18 8.83
CA TYR A 79 32.69 -10.73 7.46
C TYR A 79 33.42 -11.63 6.46
N ASP A 80 34.69 -11.93 6.72
CA ASP A 80 35.50 -12.77 5.83
C ASP A 80 34.95 -14.21 5.76
N THR A 81 34.51 -14.75 6.91
CA THR A 81 33.81 -16.05 6.98
C THR A 81 32.52 -16.07 6.15
N LEU A 82 31.69 -15.02 6.27
CA LEU A 82 30.45 -14.90 5.50
C LEU A 82 30.72 -14.70 4.01
N SER A 83 31.79 -14.00 3.65
CA SER A 83 32.22 -13.84 2.25
C SER A 83 32.53 -15.20 1.60
N LEU A 84 33.30 -16.04 2.29
CA LEU A 84 33.58 -17.41 1.85
C LEU A 84 32.30 -18.27 1.77
N GLU A 85 31.38 -18.12 2.73
CA GLU A 85 30.09 -18.83 2.70
C GLU A 85 29.26 -18.47 1.45
N ILE A 86 29.25 -17.19 1.06
CA ILE A 86 28.53 -16.69 -0.11
C ILE A 86 29.19 -17.21 -1.40
N GLU A 87 30.52 -17.20 -1.47
CA GLU A 87 31.28 -17.70 -2.61
C GLU A 87 31.04 -19.20 -2.82
N TYR A 88 31.08 -19.98 -1.76
CA TYR A 88 30.72 -21.40 -1.79
C TYR A 88 29.28 -21.61 -2.28
N THR A 89 28.33 -20.81 -1.81
CA THR A 89 26.92 -20.90 -2.24
C THR A 89 26.76 -20.58 -3.73
N LYS A 90 27.56 -19.64 -4.24
CA LYS A 90 27.61 -19.27 -5.66
C LYS A 90 28.11 -20.43 -6.50
N TYR A 91 29.16 -21.13 -6.06
CA TYR A 91 29.67 -22.33 -6.72
C TYR A 91 28.63 -23.46 -6.74
N GLN A 92 27.96 -23.74 -5.62
CA GLN A 92 26.98 -24.83 -5.54
C GLN A 92 25.70 -24.59 -6.33
N THR A 93 25.14 -23.38 -6.26
CA THR A 93 23.75 -23.13 -6.71
C THR A 93 23.62 -22.05 -7.77
N GLY A 94 24.62 -21.19 -7.96
CA GLY A 94 24.53 -20.00 -8.83
C GLY A 94 23.52 -18.95 -8.38
N ASN A 95 22.73 -19.18 -7.33
CA ASN A 95 21.61 -18.33 -6.89
C ASN A 95 22.07 -17.20 -5.95
N VAL A 96 23.10 -16.46 -6.36
CA VAL A 96 23.73 -15.38 -5.58
C VAL A 96 23.72 -14.10 -6.40
N PRO A 97 23.36 -12.94 -5.81
CA PRO A 97 23.36 -11.68 -6.53
C PRO A 97 24.77 -11.23 -6.93
N SER A 98 24.87 -10.43 -8.00
CA SER A 98 26.17 -10.01 -8.55
C SER A 98 26.97 -9.12 -7.60
N LYS A 99 26.30 -8.19 -6.89
CA LYS A 99 26.92 -7.27 -5.92
C LYS A 99 26.02 -7.10 -4.70
N LEU A 100 26.61 -7.21 -3.51
CA LEU A 100 25.92 -6.94 -2.24
C LEU A 100 26.18 -5.49 -1.80
N THR A 101 25.14 -4.81 -1.33
CA THR A 101 25.24 -3.45 -0.78
C THR A 101 25.66 -3.49 0.68
N ALA A 102 26.17 -2.36 1.22
CA ALA A 102 26.52 -2.25 2.64
C ALA A 102 25.34 -2.60 3.57
N ALA A 103 24.11 -2.19 3.21
CA ALA A 103 22.90 -2.54 3.95
C ALA A 103 22.64 -4.05 3.99
N ASN A 104 22.95 -4.78 2.90
CA ASN A 104 22.80 -6.23 2.86
C ASN A 104 23.83 -6.90 3.77
N TRP A 105 25.07 -6.39 3.81
CA TRP A 105 26.11 -6.87 4.72
C TRP A 105 25.76 -6.62 6.19
N LEU A 106 25.26 -5.43 6.51
CA LEU A 106 24.77 -5.10 7.86
C LEU A 106 23.65 -6.04 8.31
N PHE A 107 22.77 -6.45 7.39
CA PHE A 107 21.75 -7.46 7.67
C PHE A 107 22.38 -8.83 7.93
N LEU A 108 23.27 -9.29 7.04
CA LEU A 108 23.93 -10.60 7.17
C LEU A 108 24.76 -10.74 8.45
N LEU A 109 25.45 -9.68 8.88
CA LEU A 109 26.23 -9.64 10.11
C LEU A 109 25.34 -9.73 11.37
N LYS A 110 24.10 -9.23 11.30
CA LYS A 110 23.13 -9.36 12.40
C LYS A 110 22.48 -10.75 12.45
N THR A 111 22.40 -11.43 11.31
CA THR A 111 21.70 -12.71 11.18
C THR A 111 22.55 -13.87 11.68
N THR A 112 22.11 -14.49 12.77
CA THR A 112 22.81 -15.63 13.40
C THR A 112 22.63 -16.93 12.62
N THR A 113 21.44 -17.17 12.04
CA THR A 113 21.12 -18.48 11.46
C THR A 113 21.54 -18.63 9.99
N LYS A 114 22.16 -19.78 9.65
CA LYS A 114 22.60 -20.10 8.29
C LYS A 114 21.44 -20.16 7.28
N GLY A 115 20.31 -20.73 7.69
CA GLY A 115 19.11 -20.85 6.86
C GLY A 115 18.51 -19.50 6.47
N GLU A 116 18.48 -18.54 7.40
CA GLU A 116 17.99 -17.19 7.12
C GLU A 116 18.93 -16.43 6.18
N ARG A 117 20.26 -16.55 6.34
CA ARG A 117 21.24 -15.97 5.41
C ARG A 117 21.06 -16.51 3.99
N ARG A 118 20.99 -17.84 3.82
CA ARG A 118 20.75 -18.47 2.51
C ARG A 118 19.44 -18.01 1.88
N SER A 119 18.36 -17.97 2.66
CA SER A 119 17.04 -17.51 2.20
C SER A 119 17.08 -16.04 1.77
N TYR A 120 17.82 -15.20 2.49
CA TYR A 120 17.99 -13.79 2.17
C TYR A 120 18.81 -13.58 0.90
N ILE A 121 19.92 -14.31 0.71
CA ILE A 121 20.73 -14.26 -0.52
C ILE A 121 19.91 -14.69 -1.74
N ALA A 122 19.18 -15.80 -1.63
CA ALA A 122 18.29 -16.27 -2.69
C ALA A 122 17.17 -15.25 -3.00
N PHE A 123 16.67 -14.56 -1.98
CA PHE A 123 15.72 -13.46 -2.15
C PHE A 123 16.33 -12.28 -2.92
N LEU A 124 17.55 -11.87 -2.59
CA LEU A 124 18.26 -10.80 -3.30
C LEU A 124 18.52 -11.17 -4.77
N PHE A 125 18.95 -12.40 -5.05
CA PHE A 125 19.11 -12.89 -6.42
C PHE A 125 17.81 -12.84 -7.23
N LYS A 126 16.69 -13.30 -6.63
CA LYS A 126 15.36 -13.21 -7.26
C LYS A 126 14.96 -11.77 -7.56
N LEU A 127 15.32 -10.82 -6.69
CA LEU A 127 15.07 -9.39 -6.94
C LEU A 127 15.91 -8.86 -8.11
N GLU A 128 17.18 -9.24 -8.21
CA GLU A 128 18.06 -8.86 -9.33
C GLU A 128 17.53 -9.40 -10.66
N LYS A 129 17.19 -10.70 -10.72
CA LYS A 129 16.58 -11.30 -11.91
C LYS A 129 15.25 -10.68 -12.29
N LYS A 130 14.44 -10.27 -11.31
CA LYS A 130 13.20 -9.52 -11.58
C LYS A 130 13.49 -8.14 -12.19
N GLN A 131 14.55 -7.45 -11.76
CA GLN A 131 14.94 -6.16 -12.34
C GLN A 131 15.48 -6.32 -13.76
N GLU A 132 16.32 -7.33 -14.00
CA GLU A 132 16.85 -7.68 -15.32
C GLU A 132 15.72 -7.99 -16.31
N ASN A 133 14.78 -8.87 -15.92
CA ASN A 133 13.60 -9.20 -16.73
C ASN A 133 12.72 -7.97 -17.00
N LYS A 134 12.59 -7.05 -16.04
CA LYS A 134 11.84 -5.81 -16.24
C LYS A 134 12.55 -4.90 -17.25
N LYS A 135 13.87 -4.79 -17.16
CA LYS A 135 14.68 -3.99 -18.10
C LYS A 135 14.58 -4.56 -19.52
N GLN A 136 14.69 -5.88 -19.67
CA GLN A 136 14.53 -6.55 -20.96
C GLN A 136 13.15 -6.27 -21.56
N LYS A 137 12.07 -6.48 -20.80
CA LYS A 137 10.70 -6.18 -21.25
C LYS A 137 10.51 -4.72 -21.70
N LEU A 138 11.13 -3.77 -20.99
CA LEU A 138 11.06 -2.34 -21.36
C LEU A 138 11.82 -2.06 -22.66
N LEU A 139 12.94 -2.73 -22.91
CA LEU A 139 13.69 -2.61 -24.17
C LEU A 139 12.88 -3.21 -25.33
N ASP A 140 12.31 -4.41 -25.14
CA ASP A 140 11.46 -5.07 -26.14
C ASP A 140 10.22 -4.22 -26.47
N GLU A 141 9.57 -3.64 -25.45
CA GLU A 141 8.43 -2.72 -25.65
C GLU A 141 8.84 -1.44 -26.36
N ARG A 142 10.03 -0.90 -26.07
CA ARG A 142 10.56 0.29 -26.74
C ARG A 142 10.85 0.02 -28.21
N ALA A 143 11.42 -1.14 -28.54
CA ALA A 143 11.67 -1.59 -29.92
C ALA A 143 10.36 -1.71 -30.72
N ARG A 144 9.35 -2.38 -30.15
CA ARG A 144 7.99 -2.47 -30.75
C ARG A 144 7.34 -1.10 -30.96
N ARG A 145 7.52 -0.18 -30.02
CA ARG A 145 7.00 1.20 -30.15
C ARG A 145 7.71 2.01 -31.23
N SER A 146 9.01 1.82 -31.44
CA SER A 146 9.72 2.49 -32.54
C SER A 146 9.23 2.01 -33.90
N GLU A 147 8.97 0.71 -34.07
CA GLU A 147 8.38 0.15 -35.30
C GLU A 147 6.99 0.75 -35.57
N ASN A 148 6.12 0.81 -34.56
CA ASN A 148 4.77 1.36 -34.71
C ASN A 148 4.74 2.88 -34.97
N ARG A 149 5.73 3.64 -34.49
CA ARG A 149 5.82 5.10 -34.74
C ARG A 149 6.08 5.45 -36.20
N ILE A 150 6.71 4.56 -36.96
CA ILE A 150 6.95 4.76 -38.39
C ILE A 150 5.62 4.78 -39.17
N ASN A 151 4.65 3.97 -38.74
CA ASN A 151 3.32 3.87 -39.36
C ASN A 151 2.34 5.00 -39.00
N ASP A 152 2.61 5.80 -37.95
CA ASP A 152 1.64 6.75 -37.38
C ASP A 152 1.77 8.20 -37.89
N LYS A 153 2.59 8.43 -38.94
CA LYS A 153 2.86 9.76 -39.50
C LYS A 153 1.61 10.50 -40.03
N ASN A 154 0.53 9.78 -40.36
CA ASN A 154 -0.66 10.32 -41.04
C ASN A 154 -1.78 10.85 -40.12
N LYS A 155 -1.67 10.81 -38.78
CA LYS A 155 -2.75 11.29 -37.90
C LYS A 155 -2.70 12.79 -37.64
N ILE A 156 -3.74 13.55 -37.98
CA ILE A 156 -3.82 15.02 -37.75
C ILE A 156 -3.98 15.35 -36.25
N TYR A 157 -4.65 14.49 -35.49
CA TYR A 157 -4.89 14.64 -34.05
C TYR A 157 -3.97 13.72 -33.23
N GLY A 158 -3.34 14.24 -32.17
CA GLY A 158 -2.44 13.43 -31.35
C GLY A 158 -1.60 14.24 -30.36
N LEU A 159 -0.81 13.53 -29.54
CA LEU A 159 0.05 14.11 -28.53
C LEU A 159 1.13 15.01 -29.17
N GLY A 160 1.04 16.33 -28.97
CA GLY A 160 1.92 17.32 -29.63
C GLY A 160 1.41 17.86 -30.97
N LYS A 161 0.16 17.53 -31.36
CA LYS A 161 -0.59 18.15 -32.47
C LYS A 161 -1.75 18.98 -31.91
N CYS A 162 -2.63 19.49 -32.76
CA CYS A 162 -3.84 20.20 -32.31
C CYS A 162 -4.72 19.27 -31.47
N THR A 163 -4.80 19.51 -30.16
CA THR A 163 -5.69 18.81 -29.24
C THR A 163 -6.68 19.77 -28.62
N LEU A 164 -7.97 19.47 -28.69
CA LEU A 164 -9.04 20.29 -28.11
C LEU A 164 -8.99 20.36 -26.56
N PHE A 165 -8.40 19.36 -25.92
CA PHE A 165 -8.27 19.27 -24.47
C PHE A 165 -6.82 19.41 -24.01
N HIS A 166 -6.61 20.19 -22.95
CA HIS A 166 -5.29 20.28 -22.31
C HIS A 166 -4.93 18.94 -21.67
N ARG A 167 -3.69 18.51 -21.86
CA ARG A 167 -3.23 17.25 -21.27
C ARG A 167 -3.12 17.40 -19.76
N ILE A 168 -3.84 16.54 -19.04
CA ILE A 168 -3.60 16.36 -17.61
C ILE A 168 -2.27 15.61 -17.44
N VAL A 169 -1.24 16.33 -17.02
CA VAL A 169 0.09 15.76 -16.73
C VAL A 169 0.18 15.33 -15.27
N GLU A 170 1.18 14.48 -14.96
CA GLU A 170 1.36 13.95 -13.61
C GLU A 170 1.57 15.04 -12.56
N ARG A 171 2.24 16.12 -12.93
CA ARG A 171 2.42 17.29 -12.06
C ARG A 171 1.06 17.88 -11.65
N THR A 172 0.19 18.19 -12.61
CA THR A 172 -1.15 18.73 -12.34
C THR A 172 -2.00 17.79 -11.49
N MET A 173 -1.95 16.48 -11.73
CA MET A 173 -2.65 15.49 -10.88
C MET A 173 -2.10 15.49 -9.46
N ASN A 174 -0.77 15.66 -9.33
CA ASN A 174 -0.12 15.67 -8.04
C ASN A 174 -0.46 16.92 -7.24
N ASP A 175 -0.44 18.07 -7.90
CA ASP A 175 -0.81 19.36 -7.31
C ASP A 175 -2.27 19.31 -6.84
N PHE A 176 -3.20 18.84 -7.69
CA PHE A 176 -4.61 18.66 -7.30
C PHE A 176 -4.78 17.80 -6.04
N SER A 177 -4.11 16.65 -6.00
CA SER A 177 -4.23 15.72 -4.87
C SER A 177 -3.55 16.27 -3.60
N ASN A 178 -2.45 17.02 -3.75
CA ASN A 178 -1.77 17.68 -2.63
C ASN A 178 -2.62 18.84 -2.10
N SER A 179 -3.20 19.67 -2.96
CA SER A 179 -4.12 20.75 -2.56
C SER A 179 -5.29 20.22 -1.74
N ARG A 180 -5.85 19.08 -2.12
CA ARG A 180 -6.90 18.41 -1.33
C ARG A 180 -6.42 18.01 0.06
N LEU A 181 -5.20 17.48 0.19
CA LEU A 181 -4.64 17.15 1.50
C LEU A 181 -4.28 18.37 2.33
N ILE A 182 -3.79 19.44 1.72
CA ILE A 182 -3.52 20.72 2.40
C ILE A 182 -4.83 21.29 2.96
N ASN A 183 -5.92 21.25 2.18
CA ASN A 183 -7.24 21.61 2.66
C ASN A 183 -7.66 20.72 3.86
N ALA A 184 -7.40 19.42 3.77
CA ALA A 184 -7.66 18.50 4.88
C ALA A 184 -6.88 18.83 6.15
N MET A 185 -5.64 19.28 6.03
CA MET A 185 -4.84 19.67 7.20
C MET A 185 -5.43 20.86 7.96
N LEU A 186 -6.19 21.72 7.28
CA LEU A 186 -6.81 22.90 7.88
C LEU A 186 -8.18 22.60 8.49
N TYR A 187 -8.99 21.77 7.83
CA TYR A 187 -10.42 21.66 8.14
C TYR A 187 -10.88 20.26 8.55
N GLU A 188 -10.11 19.21 8.24
CA GLU A 188 -10.55 17.84 8.45
C GLU A 188 -10.04 17.28 9.80
N PRO A 189 -10.80 16.34 10.42
CA PRO A 189 -10.39 15.69 11.66
C PRO A 189 -9.01 15.03 11.57
N ALA A 190 -8.29 15.03 12.69
CA ALA A 190 -7.00 14.39 12.81
C ALA A 190 -7.14 12.87 12.99
N LEU A 191 -6.28 12.12 12.32
CA LEU A 191 -6.09 10.69 12.54
C LEU A 191 -4.60 10.40 12.73
N VAL A 192 -4.29 9.69 13.82
CA VAL A 192 -2.92 9.48 14.28
C VAL A 192 -2.48 8.06 13.97
N PHE A 193 -1.26 7.91 13.44
CA PHE A 193 -0.49 6.68 13.49
C PHE A 193 0.58 6.80 14.59
N ASP A 194 0.55 5.86 15.54
CA ASP A 194 1.55 5.77 16.61
C ASP A 194 2.70 4.86 16.20
N LEU A 195 3.88 5.44 15.94
CA LEU A 195 5.07 4.71 15.50
C LEU A 195 5.96 4.18 16.65
N GLY A 196 5.49 4.26 17.91
CA GLY A 196 6.25 3.85 19.09
C GLY A 196 6.36 2.34 19.34
N PHE A 197 6.32 1.49 18.31
CA PHE A 197 6.35 0.01 18.43
C PHE A 197 7.51 -0.66 17.69
N GLU A 198 8.53 0.11 17.30
CA GLU A 198 9.64 -0.40 16.49
C GLU A 198 10.39 -1.58 17.13
N GLU A 199 10.59 -1.52 18.44
CA GLU A 199 11.30 -2.56 19.22
C GLU A 199 10.59 -3.92 19.22
N HIS A 200 9.28 -3.93 18.97
CA HIS A 200 8.46 -5.14 18.95
C HIS A 200 8.36 -5.80 17.57
N MET A 201 9.03 -5.25 16.55
CA MET A 201 8.93 -5.72 15.18
C MET A 201 10.27 -6.21 14.64
N SER A 202 10.24 -7.33 13.91
CA SER A 202 11.40 -7.80 13.15
C SER A 202 11.70 -6.89 11.97
N GLN A 203 12.92 -6.95 11.39
CA GLN A 203 13.29 -6.12 10.22
C GLN A 203 12.34 -6.28 9.01
N ALA A 204 11.78 -7.48 8.84
CA ALA A 204 10.78 -7.77 7.81
C ALA A 204 9.43 -7.13 8.13
N GLU A 205 9.04 -7.11 9.40
CA GLU A 205 7.82 -6.47 9.91
C GLU A 205 7.92 -4.94 9.84
N LEU A 206 9.04 -4.36 10.26
CA LEU A 206 9.35 -2.93 10.08
C LEU A 206 9.24 -2.50 8.61
N SER A 207 9.76 -3.33 7.71
CA SER A 207 9.66 -3.08 6.26
C SER A 207 8.22 -3.19 5.75
N ASN A 208 7.40 -4.04 6.34
CA ASN A 208 5.97 -4.13 6.01
C ASN A 208 5.19 -2.98 6.63
N CYS A 209 5.54 -2.51 7.83
CA CYS A 209 4.95 -1.34 8.48
C CYS A 209 5.15 -0.08 7.62
N ALA A 210 6.39 0.19 7.20
CA ALA A 210 6.69 1.31 6.30
C ALA A 210 5.87 1.25 4.99
N LYS A 211 5.70 0.04 4.40
CA LYS A 211 4.84 -0.14 3.23
C LYS A 211 3.38 0.16 3.55
N GLN A 212 2.84 -0.34 4.67
CA GLN A 212 1.46 -0.08 5.04
C GLN A 212 1.21 1.40 5.32
N LEU A 213 2.14 2.12 5.95
CA LEU A 213 2.06 3.58 6.14
C LEU A 213 2.08 4.32 4.78
N LEU A 214 2.95 3.91 3.85
CA LEU A 214 2.98 4.45 2.49
C LEU A 214 1.64 4.22 1.76
N LEU A 215 1.10 3.00 1.83
CA LEU A 215 -0.21 2.70 1.25
C LEU A 215 -1.30 3.55 1.92
N SER A 216 -1.26 3.69 3.25
CA SER A 216 -2.21 4.50 4.02
C SER A 216 -2.21 5.95 3.56
N PHE A 217 -1.03 6.58 3.46
CA PHE A 217 -0.89 7.93 2.92
C PHE A 217 -1.42 8.03 1.47
N SER A 218 -1.06 7.07 0.62
CA SER A 218 -1.53 7.05 -0.77
C SER A 218 -3.05 6.92 -0.87
N THR A 219 -3.67 6.09 -0.03
CA THR A 219 -5.12 5.90 0.00
C THR A 219 -5.83 7.15 0.52
N ASN A 220 -5.33 7.75 1.61
CA ASN A 220 -5.83 9.03 2.11
C ASN A 220 -5.80 10.10 1.03
N ARG A 221 -4.66 10.22 0.35
CA ARG A 221 -4.46 11.17 -0.74
C ARG A 221 -5.41 10.99 -1.90
N GLN A 222 -5.89 9.78 -2.16
CA GLN A 222 -6.82 9.49 -3.25
C GLN A 222 -8.29 9.64 -2.84
N HIS A 223 -8.59 9.53 -1.54
CA HIS A 223 -9.94 9.57 -1.01
C HIS A 223 -10.62 10.95 -1.16
N ILE A 224 -11.94 10.97 -1.30
CA ILE A 224 -12.73 12.18 -1.55
C ILE A 224 -12.73 13.10 -0.32
N SER A 225 -12.88 12.53 0.88
CA SER A 225 -12.75 13.24 2.15
C SER A 225 -11.57 12.64 2.96
N PRO A 226 -10.34 13.13 2.75
CA PRO A 226 -9.17 12.66 3.50
C PRO A 226 -9.19 13.07 4.98
N PHE A 227 -8.37 12.41 5.79
CA PHE A 227 -8.01 12.85 7.13
C PHE A 227 -6.79 13.77 7.12
N ASN A 228 -6.68 14.60 8.15
CA ASN A 228 -5.42 15.20 8.54
C ASN A 228 -4.55 14.13 9.25
N LEU A 229 -3.56 13.57 8.54
CA LEU A 229 -2.74 12.48 9.06
C LEU A 229 -1.58 12.99 9.94
N TYR A 230 -1.43 12.36 11.10
CA TYR A 230 -0.30 12.57 12.02
C TYR A 230 0.47 11.27 12.21
N PHE A 231 1.79 11.32 12.02
CA PHE A 231 2.72 10.28 12.44
C PHE A 231 3.41 10.75 13.72
N CYS A 232 2.94 10.24 14.86
CA CYS A 232 3.46 10.56 16.19
C CYS A 232 4.47 9.51 16.63
N ASN A 233 5.31 9.86 17.63
CA ASN A 233 6.44 9.03 18.06
C ASN A 233 7.36 8.65 16.87
N ALA A 234 7.41 9.50 15.85
CA ALA A 234 8.09 9.25 14.59
C ALA A 234 9.50 9.86 14.60
N SER A 235 10.47 9.12 15.14
CA SER A 235 11.88 9.53 15.06
C SER A 235 12.39 9.43 13.62
N ARG A 236 13.08 10.47 13.12
CA ARG A 236 13.73 10.46 11.79
C ARG A 236 14.76 9.34 11.63
N ASN A 237 15.34 8.91 12.75
CA ASN A 237 16.33 7.85 12.81
C ASN A 237 15.72 6.44 12.89
N SER A 238 14.39 6.30 13.00
CA SER A 238 13.73 5.00 13.00
C SER A 238 13.91 4.29 11.66
N ASP A 239 14.01 2.97 11.66
CA ASP A 239 14.15 2.18 10.44
C ASP A 239 12.88 2.22 9.59
N VAL A 240 11.70 2.38 10.21
CA VAL A 240 10.43 2.63 9.52
C VAL A 240 10.50 3.95 8.75
N MET A 241 10.90 5.06 9.40
CA MET A 241 10.94 6.37 8.77
C MET A 241 12.03 6.48 7.71
N LYS A 242 13.19 5.82 7.90
CA LYS A 242 14.21 5.72 6.84
C LYS A 242 13.68 5.05 5.58
N LYS A 243 12.94 3.95 5.73
CA LYS A 243 12.33 3.22 4.59
C LYS A 243 11.26 4.06 3.90
N LEU A 244 10.47 4.80 4.67
CA LEU A 244 9.47 5.71 4.13
C LEU A 244 10.12 6.89 3.38
N HIS A 245 11.15 7.52 3.96
CA HIS A 245 11.90 8.61 3.32
C HIS A 245 12.59 8.18 2.02
N LYS A 246 13.12 6.94 1.96
CA LYS A 246 13.65 6.36 0.71
C LYS A 246 12.59 6.30 -0.40
N THR A 247 11.31 6.14 -0.03
CA THR A 247 10.20 6.02 -0.98
C THR A 247 9.53 7.36 -1.26
N ILE A 248 9.53 8.29 -0.30
CA ILE A 248 9.01 9.66 -0.40
C ILE A 248 10.12 10.64 0.02
N PRO A 249 11.01 11.04 -0.91
CA PRO A 249 12.11 11.96 -0.63
C PRO A 249 11.68 13.33 -0.09
N ASN A 250 10.55 13.85 -0.54
CA ASN A 250 10.08 15.19 -0.16
C ASN A 250 9.28 15.18 1.15
N MET A 251 9.23 14.05 1.86
CA MET A 251 8.38 13.85 3.04
C MET A 251 8.66 14.82 4.18
N TYR A 252 9.89 15.31 4.30
CA TYR A 252 10.30 16.25 5.35
C TYR A 252 10.20 17.72 4.94
N ASN A 253 9.78 18.01 3.71
CA ASN A 253 9.58 19.39 3.29
C ASN A 253 8.36 19.96 4.01
N PRO A 254 8.38 21.23 4.46
CA PRO A 254 7.24 21.85 5.14
C PRO A 254 5.94 21.86 4.31
N GLU A 255 6.06 21.90 2.98
CA GLU A 255 4.91 21.88 2.04
C GLU A 255 4.31 20.48 1.85
N PHE A 256 4.96 19.42 2.37
CA PHE A 256 4.48 18.07 2.19
C PHE A 256 3.27 17.81 3.11
N PRO A 257 2.13 17.36 2.58
CA PRO A 257 0.87 17.35 3.34
C PRO A 257 0.74 16.10 4.23
N LEU A 258 1.64 15.99 5.20
CA LEU A 258 1.68 14.94 6.23
C LEU A 258 2.38 15.48 7.48
N ASN A 259 1.72 15.41 8.63
CA ASN A 259 2.32 15.85 9.89
C ASN A 259 3.20 14.73 10.48
N ILE A 260 4.50 14.97 10.57
CA ILE A 260 5.46 14.03 11.16
C ILE A 260 6.11 14.67 12.37
N THR A 261 6.01 14.01 13.52
CA THR A 261 6.50 14.53 14.78
C THR A 261 7.10 13.43 15.65
N SER A 262 8.19 13.76 16.34
CA SER A 262 8.80 12.89 17.35
C SER A 262 8.03 12.89 18.67
N LYS A 263 7.15 13.87 18.89
CA LYS A 263 6.35 14.01 20.11
C LYS A 263 5.28 12.94 20.21
N SER A 264 4.84 12.66 21.43
CA SER A 264 3.66 11.81 21.66
C SER A 264 2.39 12.51 21.21
N TYR A 265 1.39 11.74 20.81
CA TYR A 265 0.06 12.26 20.49
C TYR A 265 -0.60 12.94 21.70
N SER A 266 -0.27 12.51 22.92
CA SER A 266 -0.78 13.08 24.18
C SER A 266 -0.26 14.49 24.45
N GLU A 267 0.83 14.91 23.81
CA GLU A 267 1.36 16.29 23.90
C GLU A 267 0.73 17.24 22.87
N ILE A 268 0.09 16.69 21.84
CA ILE A 268 -0.42 17.44 20.69
C ILE A 268 -1.93 17.62 20.78
N PHE A 269 -2.63 16.59 21.25
CA PHE A 269 -4.08 16.54 21.33
C PHE A 269 -4.55 16.42 22.77
N ASP A 270 -5.73 16.95 23.06
CA ASP A 270 -6.37 16.77 24.35
C ASP A 270 -6.67 15.27 24.59
N LYS A 271 -6.13 14.75 25.70
CA LYS A 271 -6.28 13.35 26.12
C LYS A 271 -7.75 12.90 26.15
N LYS A 272 -8.69 13.79 26.51
CA LYS A 272 -10.12 13.46 26.58
C LYS A 272 -10.74 13.15 25.22
N LYS A 273 -10.15 13.65 24.13
CA LYS A 273 -10.61 13.44 22.76
C LYS A 273 -9.95 12.25 22.07
N LEU A 274 -8.92 11.66 22.69
CA LEU A 274 -8.18 10.55 22.11
C LEU A 274 -8.94 9.23 22.24
N ILE A 275 -9.06 8.50 21.13
CA ILE A 275 -9.53 7.12 21.10
C ILE A 275 -8.46 6.25 20.47
N TYR A 276 -7.97 5.28 21.23
CA TYR A 276 -7.04 4.28 20.73
C TYR A 276 -7.79 3.10 20.10
N LEU A 277 -7.61 2.89 18.79
CA LEU A 277 -8.19 1.76 18.08
C LEU A 277 -7.37 0.49 18.33
N THR A 278 -7.95 -0.47 19.04
CA THR A 278 -7.31 -1.74 19.36
C THR A 278 -8.30 -2.91 19.33
N PRO A 279 -7.95 -4.07 18.77
CA PRO A 279 -8.88 -5.21 18.71
C PRO A 279 -9.11 -5.89 20.07
N HIS A 280 -8.28 -5.62 21.08
CA HIS A 280 -8.29 -6.31 22.37
C HIS A 280 -9.19 -5.65 23.43
N THR A 281 -9.88 -4.56 23.12
CA THR A 281 -10.83 -3.94 24.06
C THR A 281 -12.22 -4.58 23.99
N ASN A 282 -13.00 -4.40 25.05
CA ASN A 282 -14.41 -4.80 25.08
C ASN A 282 -15.32 -3.76 24.44
N GLU A 283 -14.95 -2.48 24.48
CA GLU A 283 -15.74 -1.40 23.90
C GLU A 283 -15.74 -1.43 22.37
N THR A 284 -16.91 -1.60 21.77
CA THR A 284 -17.11 -1.56 20.32
C THR A 284 -17.48 -0.16 19.85
N MET A 285 -16.84 0.31 18.78
CA MET A 285 -17.18 1.55 18.10
C MET A 285 -18.48 1.36 17.31
N THR A 286 -19.56 2.03 17.74
CA THR A 286 -20.87 1.96 17.07
C THR A 286 -21.01 3.01 15.97
N HIS A 287 -20.52 4.22 16.21
CA HIS A 287 -20.63 5.36 15.30
C HIS A 287 -19.31 6.13 15.22
N TYR A 288 -19.07 6.78 14.08
CA TYR A 288 -17.95 7.70 13.93
C TYR A 288 -18.30 9.10 14.45
N ASN A 289 -17.52 9.58 15.41
CA ASN A 289 -17.59 10.95 15.91
C ASN A 289 -16.42 11.79 15.32
N PRO A 290 -16.70 12.90 14.59
CA PRO A 290 -15.67 13.78 14.01
C PRO A 290 -14.90 14.65 15.04
N GLU A 291 -15.40 14.81 16.26
CA GLU A 291 -14.74 15.61 17.30
C GLU A 291 -13.61 14.86 18.02
N LEU A 292 -13.55 13.54 17.83
CA LEU A 292 -12.59 12.64 18.46
C LEU A 292 -11.42 12.36 17.54
N VAL A 293 -10.26 12.12 18.14
CA VAL A 293 -9.01 11.83 17.43
C VAL A 293 -8.70 10.35 17.58
N TYR A 294 -8.77 9.62 16.47
CA TYR A 294 -8.53 8.19 16.45
C TYR A 294 -7.04 7.90 16.26
N ILE A 295 -6.51 7.00 17.10
CA ILE A 295 -5.12 6.55 17.06
C ILE A 295 -5.08 5.11 16.56
N ILE A 296 -4.25 4.87 15.54
CA ILE A 296 -3.93 3.55 15.01
C ILE A 296 -2.49 3.23 15.38
N GLY A 297 -2.27 2.15 16.13
CA GLY A 297 -0.91 1.67 16.43
C GLY A 297 -0.21 1.18 15.16
N ALA A 298 0.91 1.79 14.77
CA ALA A 298 1.70 1.38 13.62
C ALA A 298 2.57 0.15 13.94
N ILE A 299 1.91 -1.00 14.10
CA ILE A 299 2.52 -2.28 14.40
C ILE A 299 2.12 -3.33 13.36
N VAL A 300 3.06 -4.23 13.03
CA VAL A 300 2.83 -5.37 12.13
C VAL A 300 3.35 -6.63 12.81
N ASP A 301 2.42 -7.45 13.31
CA ASP A 301 2.66 -8.57 14.23
C ASP A 301 2.25 -9.91 13.59
N LYS A 302 2.85 -10.26 12.44
CA LYS A 302 2.42 -11.45 11.67
C LYS A 302 2.69 -12.77 12.37
N ARG A 303 3.72 -12.83 13.22
CA ARG A 303 4.17 -14.07 13.87
C ARG A 303 3.61 -14.24 15.27
N HIS A 304 3.64 -13.18 16.08
CA HIS A 304 3.22 -13.21 17.48
C HIS A 304 2.30 -12.03 17.74
N VAL A 305 0.99 -12.29 17.79
CA VAL A 305 -0.02 -11.28 18.11
C VAL A 305 -0.04 -11.09 19.61
N LEU A 306 0.52 -9.97 20.08
CA LEU A 306 0.53 -9.57 21.48
C LEU A 306 -0.32 -8.31 21.66
N PRO A 307 -1.03 -8.13 22.79
CA PRO A 307 -1.91 -6.99 23.03
C PRO A 307 -1.14 -5.70 23.40
N ILE A 308 -0.07 -5.38 22.66
CA ILE A 308 0.89 -4.30 22.98
C ILE A 308 0.21 -2.92 22.87
N SER A 309 -0.61 -2.70 21.84
CA SER A 309 -1.35 -1.46 21.67
C SER A 309 -2.37 -1.21 22.79
N TYR A 310 -3.03 -2.27 23.26
CA TYR A 310 -3.96 -2.21 24.39
C TYR A 310 -3.21 -1.90 25.70
N GLN A 311 -2.08 -2.57 25.95
CA GLN A 311 -1.26 -2.32 27.13
C GLN A 311 -0.75 -0.88 27.18
N LYS A 312 -0.30 -0.33 26.05
CA LYS A 312 0.14 1.06 25.94
C LYS A 312 -1.01 2.02 26.24
N ALA A 313 -2.15 1.87 25.57
CA ALA A 313 -3.31 2.74 25.77
C ALA A 313 -3.86 2.67 27.21
N LYS A 314 -3.85 1.48 27.83
CA LYS A 314 -4.24 1.31 29.23
C LYS A 314 -3.26 1.99 30.20
N LYS A 315 -1.95 1.91 29.94
CA LYS A 315 -0.92 2.59 30.75
C LYS A 315 -1.03 4.11 30.65
N GLU A 316 -1.36 4.61 29.48
CA GLU A 316 -1.57 6.05 29.24
C GLU A 316 -2.98 6.52 29.65
N ASP A 317 -3.86 5.60 30.08
CA ASP A 317 -5.23 5.88 30.49
C ASP A 317 -6.04 6.60 29.39
N ILE A 318 -5.97 6.04 28.17
CA ILE A 318 -6.67 6.54 26.99
C ILE A 318 -7.86 5.62 26.69
N LYS A 319 -8.99 6.23 26.28
CA LYS A 319 -10.17 5.47 25.89
C LYS A 319 -9.85 4.57 24.69
N MET A 320 -10.30 3.32 24.74
CA MET A 320 -10.02 2.33 23.70
C MET A 320 -11.30 1.85 23.05
N MET A 321 -11.29 1.71 21.72
CA MET A 321 -12.41 1.12 20.99
C MET A 321 -11.93 0.09 19.96
N LYS A 322 -12.72 -0.95 19.71
CA LYS A 322 -12.54 -1.87 18.59
C LYS A 322 -13.57 -1.62 17.50
N LEU A 323 -13.24 -1.97 16.26
CA LEU A 323 -14.19 -1.97 15.16
C LEU A 323 -15.21 -3.12 15.34
N PRO A 324 -16.50 -2.98 14.92
CA PRO A 324 -17.56 -3.98 15.06
C PRO A 324 -17.41 -5.16 14.07
N LEU A 325 -16.20 -5.68 13.93
CA LEU A 325 -15.85 -6.70 12.96
C LEU A 325 -16.51 -8.05 13.25
N GLY A 326 -16.65 -8.41 14.53
CA GLY A 326 -17.23 -9.70 14.92
C GLY A 326 -18.77 -9.71 14.90
N GLU A 327 -19.38 -8.54 14.99
CA GLU A 327 -20.84 -8.37 15.08
C GLU A 327 -21.47 -8.26 13.69
N VAL A 328 -20.78 -7.60 12.74
CA VAL A 328 -21.33 -7.30 11.41
C VAL A 328 -20.86 -8.30 10.34
N LEU A 329 -19.71 -8.95 10.51
CA LEU A 329 -19.10 -9.77 9.44
C LEU A 329 -18.94 -11.23 9.84
N ASN A 330 -19.31 -12.12 8.91
CA ASN A 330 -19.06 -13.56 9.01
C ASN A 330 -17.63 -13.89 8.55
N TRP A 331 -16.79 -14.22 9.52
CA TRP A 331 -15.38 -14.55 9.29
C TRP A 331 -15.21 -16.00 8.86
N GLY A 332 -14.38 -16.24 7.84
CA GLY A 332 -14.06 -17.61 7.46
C GLY A 332 -13.19 -18.30 8.51
N THR A 333 -13.33 -19.62 8.63
CA THR A 333 -12.59 -20.44 9.61
C THR A 333 -11.07 -20.21 9.54
N GLY A 334 -10.44 -19.86 10.66
CA GLY A 334 -9.00 -19.57 10.71
C GLY A 334 -8.57 -18.24 10.08
N SER A 335 -9.51 -17.34 9.80
CA SER A 335 -9.21 -15.98 9.35
C SER A 335 -8.99 -15.05 10.54
N SER A 336 -7.91 -14.25 10.51
CA SER A 336 -7.62 -13.31 11.59
C SER A 336 -8.42 -12.02 11.45
N LYS A 337 -9.01 -11.59 12.58
CA LYS A 337 -9.74 -10.33 12.74
C LYS A 337 -8.82 -9.11 12.80
N ASN A 338 -7.52 -9.31 12.96
CA ASN A 338 -6.53 -8.22 12.91
C ASN A 338 -6.38 -7.70 11.48
N LEU A 339 -6.59 -6.39 11.31
CA LEU A 339 -6.52 -5.70 10.03
C LEU A 339 -5.19 -4.93 9.90
N PRO A 340 -4.56 -4.93 8.72
CA PRO A 340 -3.44 -4.06 8.39
C PRO A 340 -3.78 -2.56 8.58
N LEU A 341 -2.77 -1.75 8.87
CA LEU A 341 -2.88 -0.29 9.09
C LEU A 341 -3.65 0.41 7.97
N ASN A 342 -3.30 0.07 6.72
CA ASN A 342 -3.92 0.66 5.55
C ASN A 342 -5.38 0.28 5.39
N GLN A 343 -5.79 -0.93 5.84
CA GLN A 343 -7.19 -1.35 5.80
C GLN A 343 -8.01 -0.65 6.87
N VAL A 344 -7.45 -0.49 8.08
CA VAL A 344 -8.10 0.28 9.14
C VAL A 344 -8.32 1.72 8.69
N LEU A 345 -7.31 2.36 8.08
CA LEU A 345 -7.49 3.70 7.52
C LEU A 345 -8.55 3.76 6.41
N SER A 346 -8.57 2.80 5.47
CA SER A 346 -9.62 2.76 4.43
C SER A 346 -11.02 2.65 5.03
N ILE A 347 -11.20 1.82 6.07
CA ILE A 347 -12.46 1.71 6.79
C ILE A 347 -12.82 3.05 7.43
N MET A 348 -11.88 3.70 8.12
CA MET A 348 -12.13 4.99 8.77
C MET A 348 -12.48 6.09 7.75
N LEU A 349 -11.86 6.08 6.57
CA LEU A 349 -12.13 7.04 5.49
C LEU A 349 -13.55 6.91 4.95
N ASP A 350 -13.95 5.68 4.61
CA ASP A 350 -15.29 5.40 4.11
C ASP A 350 -16.34 5.62 5.20
N LEU A 351 -16.04 5.27 6.45
CA LEU A 351 -16.94 5.48 7.58
C LEU A 351 -17.15 6.97 7.85
N LYS A 352 -16.10 7.78 7.79
CA LYS A 352 -16.20 9.24 7.90
C LYS A 352 -17.08 9.82 6.80
N HIS A 353 -16.90 9.36 5.55
CA HIS A 353 -17.60 9.91 4.40
C HIS A 353 -19.06 9.44 4.30
N THR A 354 -19.33 8.17 4.56
CA THR A 354 -20.64 7.54 4.31
C THR A 354 -21.44 7.25 5.56
N LYS A 355 -20.79 7.26 6.74
CA LYS A 355 -21.38 6.86 8.04
C LYS A 355 -22.00 5.45 8.02
N ASN A 356 -21.60 4.60 7.07
CA ASN A 356 -22.17 3.28 6.86
C ASN A 356 -21.07 2.20 6.94
N TRP A 357 -21.23 1.28 7.89
CA TRP A 357 -20.33 0.15 8.11
C TRP A 357 -20.28 -0.83 6.93
N ASP A 358 -21.39 -1.05 6.22
CA ASP A 358 -21.45 -1.96 5.07
C ASP A 358 -20.58 -1.47 3.92
N ILE A 359 -20.52 -0.15 3.73
CA ILE A 359 -19.64 0.45 2.73
C ILE A 359 -18.19 0.36 3.21
N ALA A 360 -17.93 0.77 4.45
CA ALA A 360 -16.58 0.77 5.02
C ALA A 360 -15.95 -0.62 5.02
N PHE A 361 -16.72 -1.68 5.32
CA PHE A 361 -16.24 -3.05 5.35
C PHE A 361 -15.99 -3.68 3.98
N LYS A 362 -16.40 -3.05 2.87
CA LYS A 362 -15.98 -3.47 1.51
C LYS A 362 -14.47 -3.38 1.32
N ASN A 363 -13.78 -2.58 2.13
CA ASN A 363 -12.31 -2.49 2.13
C ASN A 363 -11.62 -3.74 2.70
N ILE A 364 -12.35 -4.62 3.38
CA ILE A 364 -11.81 -5.86 3.92
C ILE A 364 -11.67 -6.88 2.78
N PRO A 365 -10.51 -7.55 2.63
CA PRO A 365 -10.33 -8.54 1.58
C PRO A 365 -11.34 -9.67 1.68
N LYS A 366 -12.15 -9.86 0.63
CA LYS A 366 -13.19 -10.91 0.55
C LYS A 366 -12.71 -12.30 0.97
N ARG A 367 -11.44 -12.66 0.66
CA ARG A 367 -10.80 -13.93 1.06
C ARG A 367 -10.78 -14.20 2.56
N LYS A 368 -10.99 -13.18 3.40
CA LYS A 368 -11.06 -13.30 4.86
C LYS A 368 -12.47 -13.66 5.36
N LEU A 369 -13.49 -13.44 4.54
CA LEU A 369 -14.89 -13.70 4.85
C LEU A 369 -15.27 -15.16 4.55
N GLN A 370 -16.29 -15.66 5.22
CA GLN A 370 -16.76 -17.04 5.13
C GLN A 370 -17.22 -17.39 3.71
N ASP A 371 -18.13 -16.61 3.14
CA ASP A 371 -18.73 -16.88 1.83
C ASP A 371 -17.68 -17.06 0.72
N SER A 372 -16.65 -16.21 0.71
CA SER A 372 -15.59 -16.30 -0.29
C SER A 372 -14.79 -17.59 -0.17
N ARG A 373 -14.57 -18.07 1.06
CA ARG A 373 -13.84 -19.32 1.31
C ARG A 373 -14.68 -20.53 0.95
N GLU A 374 -15.97 -20.52 1.28
CA GLU A 374 -16.90 -21.57 0.88
C GLU A 374 -17.00 -21.67 -0.65
N GLN A 375 -17.07 -20.54 -1.35
CA GLN A 375 -17.05 -20.50 -2.81
C GLN A 375 -15.76 -21.09 -3.38
N VAL A 376 -14.60 -20.76 -2.80
CA VAL A 376 -13.31 -21.34 -3.23
C VAL A 376 -13.27 -22.85 -2.95
N MET A 377 -13.79 -23.31 -1.82
CA MET A 377 -13.86 -24.73 -1.48
C MET A 377 -14.78 -25.48 -2.44
N LYS A 378 -15.98 -24.96 -2.72
CA LYS A 378 -16.92 -25.51 -3.70
C LYS A 378 -16.27 -25.59 -5.09
N ARG A 379 -15.57 -24.54 -5.54
CA ARG A 379 -14.84 -24.56 -6.82
C ARG A 379 -13.75 -25.63 -6.87
N LYS A 380 -12.96 -25.79 -5.80
CA LYS A 380 -11.94 -26.85 -5.72
C LYS A 380 -12.55 -28.25 -5.72
N LEU A 381 -13.67 -28.43 -5.02
CA LEU A 381 -14.39 -29.70 -4.99
C LEU A 381 -14.93 -30.05 -6.38
N MET A 382 -15.57 -29.08 -7.06
CA MET A 382 -16.03 -29.27 -8.45
C MET A 382 -14.88 -29.62 -9.38
N GLN A 383 -13.75 -28.90 -9.33
CA GLN A 383 -12.56 -29.22 -10.14
C GLN A 383 -12.06 -30.64 -9.90
N LYS A 384 -12.04 -31.09 -8.64
CA LYS A 384 -11.65 -32.46 -8.28
C LYS A 384 -12.64 -33.49 -8.83
N VAL A 385 -13.95 -33.25 -8.70
CA VAL A 385 -15.00 -34.11 -9.27
C VAL A 385 -14.87 -34.21 -10.80
N THR A 386 -14.70 -33.09 -11.50
CA THR A 386 -14.51 -33.07 -12.95
C THR A 386 -13.23 -33.83 -13.36
N SER A 387 -12.13 -33.67 -12.63
CA SER A 387 -10.89 -34.40 -12.91
C SER A 387 -11.03 -35.92 -12.72
N LEU A 388 -11.79 -36.36 -11.71
CA LEU A 388 -12.07 -37.77 -11.46
C LEU A 388 -13.01 -38.36 -12.52
N GLN A 389 -14.01 -37.59 -12.97
CA GLN A 389 -14.89 -37.99 -14.07
C GLN A 389 -14.09 -38.15 -15.38
N HIS A 390 -13.21 -37.21 -15.71
CA HIS A 390 -12.33 -37.33 -16.87
C HIS A 390 -11.43 -38.56 -16.77
N ALA A 391 -10.82 -38.81 -15.60
CA ALA A 391 -9.98 -39.99 -15.39
C ALA A 391 -10.76 -41.32 -15.47
N LYS A 392 -12.03 -41.32 -15.05
CA LYS A 392 -12.91 -42.49 -15.18
C LYS A 392 -13.28 -42.73 -16.65
N ASN A 393 -13.66 -41.68 -17.37
CA ASN A 393 -14.01 -41.76 -18.79
C ASN A 393 -12.82 -42.19 -19.65
N SER A 394 -11.60 -41.68 -19.37
CA SER A 394 -10.40 -42.12 -20.08
C SER A 394 -10.06 -43.59 -19.84
N LYS A 395 -10.35 -44.12 -18.63
CA LYS A 395 -10.17 -45.55 -18.33
C LYS A 395 -11.20 -46.43 -19.05
N LEU A 396 -12.45 -45.97 -19.17
CA LEU A 396 -13.50 -46.65 -19.93
C LEU A 396 -13.14 -46.74 -21.42
N ILE A 397 -12.76 -45.62 -22.04
CA ILE A 397 -12.34 -45.55 -23.45
C ILE A 397 -11.14 -46.48 -23.70
N ASN A 398 -10.15 -46.49 -22.81
CA ASN A 398 -9.00 -47.38 -22.94
C ASN A 398 -9.35 -48.86 -22.78
N LYS A 399 -10.42 -49.19 -22.05
CA LYS A 399 -10.92 -50.56 -21.90
C LYS A 399 -11.67 -51.00 -23.17
N GLU A 400 -12.58 -50.17 -23.68
CA GLU A 400 -13.30 -50.41 -24.94
C GLU A 400 -12.35 -50.56 -26.14
N ASN A 401 -11.30 -49.73 -26.20
CA ASN A 401 -10.26 -49.82 -27.23
C ASN A 401 -9.39 -51.08 -27.12
N LYS A 402 -9.28 -51.66 -25.92
CA LYS A 402 -8.59 -52.95 -25.73
C LYS A 402 -9.48 -54.12 -26.14
N GLU A 403 -10.77 -54.07 -25.78
CA GLU A 403 -11.73 -55.11 -26.13
C GLU A 403 -11.98 -55.18 -27.64
N THR A 404 -12.08 -54.03 -28.33
CA THR A 404 -12.19 -53.98 -29.79
C THR A 404 -10.95 -54.50 -30.52
N ARG A 405 -9.74 -54.32 -29.96
CA ARG A 405 -8.49 -54.88 -30.51
C ARG A 405 -8.32 -56.39 -30.30
N ILE A 406 -9.06 -56.99 -29.38
CA ILE A 406 -9.02 -58.44 -29.12
C ILE A 406 -10.03 -59.18 -30.01
N LEU A 407 -11.06 -58.47 -30.50
CA LEU A 407 -12.11 -59.01 -31.36
C LEU A 407 -11.83 -58.84 -32.87
N SER A 408 -10.76 -58.12 -33.23
CA SER A 408 -10.21 -57.98 -34.59
C SER A 408 -8.96 -58.83 -34.76
#